data_AF-A0A453EZ95-F1
#
_entry.id   AF-A0A453EZ95-F1
#
_cell.length_a   1.000
_cell.length_b   1.000
_cell.length_c   1.000
_cell.angle_alpha   90.00
_cell.angle_beta   90.00
_cell.angle_gamma   90.00
#
_symmetry.space_group_name_H-M   'P 1'
#
loop_
_entity.id
_entity.type
_entity.pdbx_description
1 polymer ?
#
loop_
_entity_poly.entity_id
_entity_poly.type
_entity_poly.pdbx_seq_one_letter_code
_entity_poly.pdbx_strand_id
1 'polypeptide(L)'
;MDLLFSFVKPDHPHSTLLSGYFSKVVICLMLRKTAPLMNYVQEHPEIVVQLVDLIGITSVMEVLIRLIGADETIYSNYADTMQWLENTDVLGMIADKFSSSDSPEVHANAAEILCAVTRCAPPSLAAKICSPSFVGRLFCHALEGSRPKSVLVHSLSVCISLLDPKRLASASYQAFRSNVSHGALVTASPETVDGMLESLGNLLNLLDTSTAENVLPTTYGCLRPPLGKHRLKIVEFISVLLTVGSETAEQELISQSAIKRSIDLFFEYPYNNFLHHHVENIIVSCLEGKRTELVEHVLNECDIVGKILAADKLSSLSTESNGPTVPSEGKTPSKIGNVGHMTRIANKLIQLGNSNSTIQTHLQGNSEWVEWQTDVLVRRNEVENVYHWACGRPTSLHDRGRDSDDDDFRDRDYDVAALANNLSQAFRYGIYSNDDIE
;
A
#
# COMPACT_ATOMS: atom_id res chain seq x y z
N MET A 1 14.27 3.30 -36.38
CA MET A 1 13.73 2.43 -35.30
C MET A 1 14.82 1.49 -34.83
N ASP A 2 15.49 0.76 -35.73
CA ASP A 2 16.60 -0.15 -35.40
C ASP A 2 17.70 0.46 -34.54
N LEU A 3 18.17 1.67 -34.89
CA LEU A 3 19.20 2.35 -34.08
C LEU A 3 18.69 2.71 -32.68
N LEU A 4 17.42 3.12 -32.55
CA LEU A 4 16.83 3.50 -31.26
C LEU A 4 16.72 2.27 -30.34
N PHE A 5 16.16 1.17 -30.84
CA PHE A 5 15.99 -0.06 -30.07
C PHE A 5 17.26 -0.91 -29.97
N SER A 6 18.32 -0.59 -30.71
CA SER A 6 19.65 -1.17 -30.44
C SER A 6 20.14 -0.84 -29.03
N PHE A 7 19.65 0.25 -28.42
CA PHE A 7 19.98 0.66 -27.06
C PHE A 7 19.65 -0.40 -26.01
N VAL A 8 18.58 -1.18 -26.19
CA VAL A 8 18.14 -2.19 -25.18
C VAL A 8 18.83 -3.55 -25.36
N LYS A 9 19.73 -3.67 -26.35
CA LYS A 9 20.46 -4.92 -26.57
C LYS A 9 21.49 -5.15 -25.46
N PRO A 10 21.72 -6.41 -25.04
CA PRO A 10 22.64 -6.75 -23.93
C PRO A 10 24.06 -6.19 -24.08
N ASP A 11 24.53 -6.04 -25.32
CA ASP A 11 25.89 -5.62 -25.64
C ASP A 11 26.14 -4.10 -25.44
N HIS A 12 25.11 -3.32 -25.09
CA HIS A 12 25.22 -1.87 -24.91
C HIS A 12 25.33 -1.46 -23.43
N PRO A 13 26.09 -0.39 -23.11
CA PRO A 13 26.11 0.16 -21.76
C PRO A 13 24.85 0.98 -21.48
N HIS A 14 24.08 0.56 -20.47
CA HIS A 14 22.80 1.19 -20.09
C HIS A 14 22.96 2.22 -18.96
N SER A 15 23.60 3.36 -19.24
CA SER A 15 23.71 4.44 -18.23
C SER A 15 22.36 5.10 -17.96
N THR A 16 22.10 5.53 -16.72
CA THR A 16 20.84 6.19 -16.31
C THR A 16 20.48 7.38 -17.19
N LEU A 17 21.46 8.21 -17.57
CA LEU A 17 21.24 9.38 -18.43
C LEU A 17 20.76 8.98 -19.83
N LEU A 18 21.43 8.01 -20.47
CA LEU A 18 21.05 7.54 -21.80
C LEU A 18 19.70 6.83 -21.77
N SER A 19 19.41 6.05 -20.73
CA SER A 19 18.11 5.43 -20.52
C SER A 19 16.99 6.47 -20.40
N GLY A 20 17.27 7.61 -19.76
CA GLY A 20 16.34 8.74 -19.70
C GLY A 20 16.08 9.37 -21.07
N TYR A 21 17.11 9.55 -21.91
CA TYR A 21 16.93 10.04 -23.28
C TYR A 21 16.18 9.03 -24.16
N PHE A 22 16.54 7.75 -24.08
CA PHE A 22 15.84 6.66 -24.75
C PHE A 22 14.34 6.69 -24.39
N SER A 23 14.01 6.72 -23.10
CA SER A 23 12.63 6.79 -22.62
C SER A 23 11.88 7.99 -23.18
N LYS A 24 12.45 9.20 -23.10
CA LYS A 24 11.83 10.42 -23.65
C LYS A 24 11.55 10.30 -25.15
N VAL A 25 12.47 9.74 -25.92
CA VAL A 25 12.30 9.56 -27.38
C VAL A 25 11.20 8.54 -27.66
N VAL A 26 11.19 7.39 -26.98
CA VAL A 26 10.18 6.35 -27.16
C VAL A 26 8.79 6.87 -26.76
N ILE A 27 8.66 7.55 -25.62
CA ILE A 27 7.39 8.14 -25.18
C ILE A 27 6.90 9.20 -26.17
N CYS A 28 7.79 10.04 -26.70
CA CYS A 28 7.43 11.00 -27.74
C CYS A 28 6.91 10.31 -29.02
N LEU A 29 7.52 9.18 -29.40
CA LEU A 29 7.04 8.35 -30.51
C LEU A 29 5.68 7.69 -30.19
N MET A 30 5.46 7.23 -28.96
CA MET A 30 4.16 6.70 -28.53
C MET A 30 3.05 7.72 -28.66
N LEU A 31 3.32 8.99 -28.34
CA LEU A 31 2.34 10.08 -28.41
C LEU A 31 2.13 10.60 -29.84
N ARG A 32 3.19 10.70 -30.65
CA ARG A 32 3.13 11.36 -31.97
C ARG A 32 3.05 10.41 -33.16
N LYS A 33 3.50 9.17 -32.99
CA LYS A 33 3.68 8.14 -34.03
C LYS A 33 3.34 6.75 -33.48
N THR A 34 2.21 6.62 -32.81
CA THR A 34 1.77 5.38 -32.13
C THR A 34 1.73 4.18 -33.08
N ALA A 35 0.99 4.26 -34.20
CA ALA A 35 0.85 3.10 -35.10
C ALA A 35 2.19 2.59 -35.68
N PRO A 36 3.08 3.45 -36.24
CA PRO A 36 4.39 2.99 -36.69
C PRO A 36 5.25 2.37 -35.58
N LEU A 37 5.21 2.92 -34.37
CA LEU A 37 5.95 2.38 -33.22
C LEU A 37 5.41 1.00 -32.81
N MET A 38 4.09 0.87 -32.65
CA MET A 38 3.47 -0.38 -32.23
C MET A 38 3.68 -1.49 -33.26
N ASN A 39 3.53 -1.19 -34.56
CA ASN A 39 3.82 -2.14 -35.63
C ASN A 39 5.28 -2.61 -35.59
N TYR A 40 6.22 -1.70 -35.39
CA TYR A 40 7.64 -2.05 -35.29
C TYR A 40 7.93 -2.97 -34.11
N VAL A 41 7.38 -2.69 -32.93
CA VAL A 41 7.56 -3.55 -31.73
C VAL A 41 6.90 -4.91 -31.94
N GLN A 42 5.73 -4.96 -32.58
CA GLN A 42 5.06 -6.21 -32.89
C GLN A 42 5.88 -7.11 -33.84
N GLU A 43 6.59 -6.52 -34.80
CA GLU A 43 7.52 -7.24 -35.69
C GLU A 43 8.81 -7.70 -34.98
N HIS A 44 9.13 -7.12 -33.82
CA HIS A 44 10.37 -7.33 -33.06
C HIS A 44 10.07 -7.67 -31.57
N PRO A 45 9.44 -8.83 -31.29
CA PRO A 45 9.00 -9.19 -29.93
C PRO A 45 10.16 -9.32 -28.93
N GLU A 46 11.40 -9.52 -29.38
CA GLU A 46 12.60 -9.54 -28.54
C GLU A 46 12.83 -8.23 -27.79
N ILE A 47 12.31 -7.10 -28.30
CA ILE A 47 12.39 -5.80 -27.64
C ILE A 47 11.69 -5.86 -26.27
N VAL A 48 10.53 -6.53 -26.18
CA VAL A 48 9.80 -6.65 -24.91
C VAL A 48 10.62 -7.44 -23.89
N VAL A 49 11.26 -8.53 -24.32
CA VAL A 49 12.14 -9.34 -23.46
C VAL A 49 13.31 -8.50 -22.94
N GLN A 50 13.97 -7.76 -23.84
CA GLN A 50 15.09 -6.87 -23.49
C GLN A 50 14.67 -5.75 -22.54
N LEU A 51 13.48 -5.16 -22.73
CA LEU A 51 12.92 -4.19 -21.81
C LEU A 51 12.66 -4.80 -20.43
N VAL A 52 12.11 -6.03 -20.38
CA VAL A 52 11.89 -6.78 -19.13
C VAL A 52 13.21 -7.07 -18.41
N ASP A 53 14.27 -7.43 -19.12
CA ASP A 53 15.59 -7.67 -18.53
C ASP A 53 16.24 -6.41 -17.96
N LEU A 54 15.84 -5.24 -18.45
CA LEU A 54 16.37 -3.94 -18.06
C LEU A 54 15.45 -3.17 -17.09
N ILE A 55 14.39 -3.79 -16.55
CA ILE A 55 13.44 -3.08 -15.66
C ILE A 55 14.07 -2.56 -14.38
N GLY A 56 15.28 -3.00 -14.00
CA GLY A 56 16.05 -2.38 -12.91
C GLY A 56 16.33 -0.89 -13.16
N ILE A 57 16.20 -0.41 -14.39
CA ILE A 57 16.31 0.99 -14.76
C ILE A 57 14.90 1.59 -14.85
N THR A 58 14.56 2.52 -13.94
CA THR A 58 13.21 3.12 -13.85
C THR A 58 12.72 3.72 -15.17
N SER A 59 13.59 4.41 -15.93
CA SER A 59 13.20 4.96 -17.24
C SER A 59 12.82 3.89 -18.27
N VAL A 60 13.39 2.69 -18.18
CA VAL A 60 13.04 1.56 -19.06
C VAL A 60 11.74 0.90 -18.61
N MET A 61 11.56 0.74 -17.29
CA MET A 61 10.29 0.30 -16.69
C MET A 61 9.12 1.21 -17.12
N GLU A 62 9.31 2.53 -17.10
CA GLU A 62 8.32 3.53 -17.55
C GLU A 62 7.93 3.39 -19.03
N VAL A 63 8.89 3.02 -19.88
CA VAL A 63 8.63 2.70 -21.29
C VAL A 63 7.80 1.44 -21.40
N LEU A 64 8.14 0.40 -20.62
CA LEU A 64 7.44 -0.87 -20.64
C LEU A 64 5.98 -0.73 -20.19
N ILE A 65 5.70 -0.01 -19.10
CA ILE A 65 4.34 0.28 -18.61
C ILE A 65 3.47 0.88 -19.73
N ARG A 66 4.01 1.88 -20.44
CA ARG A 66 3.30 2.53 -21.54
C ARG A 66 3.13 1.58 -22.72
N LEU A 67 4.14 0.77 -23.02
CA LEU A 67 4.14 -0.10 -24.19
C LEU A 67 3.11 -1.22 -24.07
N ILE A 68 2.90 -1.75 -22.87
CA ILE A 68 1.87 -2.77 -22.60
C ILE A 68 0.47 -2.18 -22.38
N GLY A 69 0.30 -0.88 -22.62
CA GLY A 69 -0.97 -0.19 -22.47
C GLY A 69 -1.43 0.00 -21.02
N ALA A 70 -0.51 -0.04 -20.05
CA ALA A 70 -0.78 0.18 -18.63
C ALA A 70 -0.60 1.66 -18.22
N ASP A 71 -0.80 2.60 -19.15
CA ASP A 71 -0.81 4.06 -18.92
C ASP A 71 -2.16 4.64 -19.40
N GLU A 72 -2.79 5.42 -18.51
CA GLU A 72 -4.15 5.96 -18.65
C GLU A 72 -4.33 6.92 -19.84
N THR A 73 -3.25 7.51 -20.36
CA THR A 73 -3.35 8.73 -21.19
C THR A 73 -3.29 8.50 -22.70
N ILE A 74 -2.95 7.30 -23.19
CA ILE A 74 -2.44 7.15 -24.57
C ILE A 74 -3.29 6.23 -25.47
N TYR A 75 -4.02 5.23 -24.95
CA TYR A 75 -4.39 4.05 -25.76
C TYR A 75 -5.88 3.79 -26.04
N SER A 76 -6.77 4.78 -25.91
CA SER A 76 -8.22 4.57 -26.13
C SER A 76 -8.62 4.07 -27.52
N ASN A 77 -7.77 4.22 -28.55
CA ASN A 77 -8.07 3.84 -29.94
C ASN A 77 -7.26 2.63 -30.48
N TYR A 78 -6.42 1.98 -29.67
CA TYR A 78 -5.52 0.90 -30.14
C TYR A 78 -5.75 -0.46 -29.45
N ALA A 79 -6.88 -0.64 -28.78
CA ALA A 79 -7.20 -1.87 -28.05
C ALA A 79 -7.09 -3.13 -28.93
N ASP A 80 -7.57 -3.07 -30.19
CA ASP A 80 -7.52 -4.19 -31.14
C ASP A 80 -6.09 -4.54 -31.61
N THR A 81 -5.14 -3.62 -31.47
CA THR A 81 -3.74 -3.80 -31.89
C THR A 81 -2.88 -4.45 -30.78
N MET A 82 -3.43 -4.70 -29.59
CA MET A 82 -2.66 -5.22 -28.45
C MET A 82 -2.75 -6.74 -28.27
N GLN A 83 -3.44 -7.46 -29.17
CA GLN A 83 -3.58 -8.92 -29.08
C GLN A 83 -2.23 -9.67 -29.14
N TRP A 84 -1.21 -9.11 -29.78
CA TRP A 84 0.13 -9.71 -29.83
C TRP A 84 0.83 -9.77 -28.45
N LEU A 85 0.43 -8.90 -27.51
CA LEU A 85 0.91 -8.94 -26.12
C LEU A 85 0.37 -10.15 -25.37
N GLU A 86 -0.70 -10.80 -25.83
CA GLU A 86 -1.19 -12.05 -25.25
C GLU A 86 -0.28 -13.22 -25.60
N ASN A 87 0.29 -13.19 -26.82
CA ASN A 87 1.23 -14.20 -27.30
C ASN A 87 2.62 -14.06 -26.67
N THR A 88 2.97 -12.84 -26.24
CA THR A 88 4.20 -12.57 -25.51
C THR A 88 3.91 -12.79 -24.03
N ASP A 89 4.55 -13.75 -23.36
CA ASP A 89 4.29 -14.01 -21.93
C ASP A 89 4.88 -12.92 -21.01
N VAL A 90 4.60 -11.65 -21.29
CA VAL A 90 5.18 -10.47 -20.65
C VAL A 90 4.90 -10.46 -19.15
N LEU A 91 3.66 -10.79 -18.75
CA LEU A 91 3.30 -10.88 -17.34
C LEU A 91 4.07 -11.99 -16.64
N GLY A 92 4.25 -13.14 -17.30
CA GLY A 92 5.04 -14.24 -16.77
C GLY A 92 6.52 -13.87 -16.61
N MET A 93 7.12 -13.24 -17.62
CA MET A 93 8.49 -12.74 -17.55
C MET A 93 8.70 -11.70 -16.44
N ILE A 94 7.72 -10.81 -16.21
CA ILE A 94 7.78 -9.85 -15.10
C ILE A 94 7.60 -10.56 -13.75
N ALA A 95 6.73 -11.56 -13.66
CA ALA A 95 6.57 -12.36 -12.44
C ALA A 95 7.85 -13.13 -12.07
N ASP A 96 8.62 -13.59 -13.07
CA ASP A 96 9.91 -14.23 -12.85
C ASP A 96 10.97 -13.30 -12.24
N LYS A 97 10.79 -11.98 -12.35
CA LYS A 97 11.67 -10.99 -11.72
C LYS A 97 11.50 -10.89 -10.21
N PHE A 98 10.57 -11.66 -9.61
CA PHE A 98 10.50 -11.92 -8.17
C PHE A 98 11.42 -13.05 -7.70
N SER A 99 12.45 -13.37 -8.47
CA SER A 99 13.45 -14.38 -8.12
C SER A 99 14.37 -13.92 -6.99
N SER A 100 14.88 -14.86 -6.22
CA SER A 100 15.88 -14.58 -5.19
C SER A 100 17.21 -14.02 -5.74
N SER A 101 17.46 -14.13 -7.04
CA SER A 101 18.66 -13.60 -7.72
C SER A 101 18.54 -12.14 -8.15
N ASP A 102 17.34 -11.57 -8.18
CA ASP A 102 17.11 -10.20 -8.61
C ASP A 102 17.33 -9.17 -7.49
N SER A 103 17.58 -7.93 -7.88
CA SER A 103 17.81 -6.83 -6.93
C SER A 103 16.50 -6.29 -6.33
N PRO A 104 16.53 -5.67 -5.14
CA PRO A 104 15.36 -4.98 -4.58
C PRO A 104 14.73 -3.95 -5.53
N GLU A 105 15.54 -3.25 -6.32
CA GLU A 105 15.11 -2.29 -7.32
C GLU A 105 14.32 -2.96 -8.45
N VAL A 106 14.79 -4.13 -8.93
CA VAL A 106 14.07 -4.94 -9.93
C VAL A 106 12.72 -5.41 -9.37
N HIS A 107 12.69 -5.89 -8.12
CA HIS A 107 11.44 -6.28 -7.46
C HIS A 107 10.42 -5.14 -7.35
N ALA A 108 10.90 -3.94 -6.99
CA ALA A 108 10.06 -2.76 -6.88
C ALA A 108 9.46 -2.36 -8.24
N ASN A 109 10.31 -2.30 -9.27
CA ASN A 109 9.90 -1.92 -10.62
C ASN A 109 8.98 -2.99 -11.25
N ALA A 110 9.22 -4.28 -10.99
CA ALA A 110 8.33 -5.36 -11.41
C ALA A 110 6.92 -5.22 -10.79
N ALA A 111 6.85 -4.95 -9.48
CA ALA A 111 5.57 -4.69 -8.83
C ALA A 111 4.91 -3.42 -9.33
N GLU A 112 5.64 -2.35 -9.62
CA GLU A 112 5.08 -1.13 -10.19
C GLU A 112 4.42 -1.38 -11.55
N ILE A 113 5.09 -2.14 -12.44
CA ILE A 113 4.53 -2.54 -13.73
C ILE A 113 3.25 -3.36 -13.53
N LEU A 114 3.29 -4.39 -12.69
CA LEU A 114 2.13 -5.25 -12.44
C LEU A 114 0.97 -4.47 -11.81
N CYS A 115 1.25 -3.61 -10.84
CA CYS A 115 0.26 -2.70 -10.25
C CYS A 115 -0.28 -1.69 -11.27
N ALA A 116 0.49 -1.26 -12.27
CA ALA A 116 -0.04 -0.45 -13.37
C ALA A 116 -0.99 -1.26 -14.25
N VAL A 117 -0.64 -2.52 -14.52
CA VAL A 117 -1.50 -3.45 -15.26
C VAL A 117 -2.84 -3.67 -14.55
N THR A 118 -2.84 -3.87 -13.23
CA THR A 118 -4.11 -4.02 -12.48
C THR A 118 -5.02 -2.80 -12.63
N ARG A 119 -4.48 -1.58 -12.67
CA ARG A 119 -5.28 -0.35 -12.74
C ARG A 119 -5.78 -0.04 -14.14
N CYS A 120 -4.92 -0.17 -15.16
CA CYS A 120 -5.11 0.52 -16.44
C CYS A 120 -4.99 -0.38 -17.68
N ALA A 121 -4.62 -1.66 -17.54
CA ALA A 121 -4.35 -2.50 -18.71
C ALA A 121 -5.61 -2.91 -19.49
N PRO A 122 -5.44 -3.32 -20.77
CA PRO A 122 -6.48 -3.97 -21.55
C PRO A 122 -7.14 -5.17 -20.82
N PRO A 123 -8.43 -5.45 -21.05
CA PRO A 123 -9.17 -6.49 -20.33
C PRO A 123 -8.52 -7.87 -20.34
N SER A 124 -7.79 -8.25 -21.40
CA SER A 124 -7.14 -9.57 -21.48
C SER A 124 -5.94 -9.69 -20.56
N LEU A 125 -5.07 -8.67 -20.49
CA LEU A 125 -3.97 -8.62 -19.52
C LEU A 125 -4.51 -8.49 -18.09
N ALA A 126 -5.56 -7.70 -17.90
CA ALA A 126 -6.23 -7.56 -16.61
C ALA A 126 -6.85 -8.90 -16.13
N ALA A 127 -7.44 -9.70 -17.04
CA ALA A 127 -7.92 -11.04 -16.72
C ALA A 127 -6.80 -12.01 -16.35
N LYS A 128 -5.66 -11.96 -17.07
CA LYS A 128 -4.52 -12.83 -16.80
C LYS A 128 -3.86 -12.52 -15.46
N ILE A 129 -3.66 -11.25 -15.10
CA ILE A 129 -3.09 -10.87 -13.80
C ILE A 129 -4.02 -11.19 -12.62
N CYS A 130 -5.34 -11.11 -12.82
CA CYS A 130 -6.35 -11.48 -11.83
C CYS A 130 -6.59 -12.99 -11.72
N SER A 131 -5.89 -13.83 -12.51
CA SER A 131 -6.13 -15.28 -12.52
C SER A 131 -5.52 -15.99 -11.30
N PRO A 132 -6.13 -17.10 -10.83
CA PRO A 132 -5.59 -17.87 -9.70
C PRO A 132 -4.17 -18.40 -9.96
N SER A 133 -3.85 -18.77 -11.19
CA SER A 133 -2.53 -19.28 -11.55
C SER A 133 -1.44 -18.20 -11.47
N PHE A 134 -1.75 -16.98 -11.88
CA PHE A 134 -0.82 -15.85 -11.79
C PHE A 134 -0.56 -15.46 -10.33
N VAL A 135 -1.63 -15.34 -9.54
CA VAL A 135 -1.52 -15.04 -8.11
C VAL A 135 -0.80 -16.16 -7.37
N GLY A 136 -1.11 -17.42 -7.66
CA GLY A 136 -0.39 -18.57 -7.11
C GLY A 136 1.11 -18.51 -7.37
N ARG A 137 1.52 -18.13 -8.59
CA ARG A 137 2.94 -17.90 -8.93
C ARG A 137 3.58 -16.81 -8.06
N LEU A 138 2.89 -15.68 -7.85
CA LEU A 138 3.40 -14.61 -6.97
C LEU A 138 3.60 -15.10 -5.54
N PHE A 139 2.67 -15.93 -5.03
CA PHE A 139 2.78 -16.52 -3.69
C PHE A 139 3.89 -17.58 -3.59
N CYS A 140 4.15 -18.36 -4.66
CA CYS A 140 5.31 -19.24 -4.71
C CYS A 140 6.62 -18.48 -4.48
N HIS A 141 6.81 -17.34 -5.15
CA HIS A 141 7.98 -16.47 -4.92
C HIS A 141 7.93 -15.83 -3.52
N ALA A 142 6.75 -15.33 -3.10
CA ALA A 142 6.57 -14.64 -1.82
C ALA A 142 6.67 -15.55 -0.58
N LEU A 143 6.65 -16.86 -0.74
CA LEU A 143 6.76 -17.84 0.35
C LEU A 143 8.01 -18.73 0.22
N GLU A 144 8.88 -18.49 -0.77
CA GLU A 144 10.17 -19.17 -0.88
C GLU A 144 11.04 -18.89 0.37
N GLY A 145 11.64 -19.95 0.95
CA GLY A 145 12.30 -19.87 2.26
C GLY A 145 13.54 -18.97 2.31
N SER A 146 14.32 -18.90 1.23
CA SER A 146 15.57 -18.11 1.14
C SER A 146 15.39 -16.74 0.49
N ARG A 147 14.15 -16.31 0.25
CA ARG A 147 13.89 -15.10 -0.54
C ARG A 147 14.34 -13.80 0.17
N PRO A 148 14.73 -12.78 -0.59
CA PRO A 148 14.85 -11.41 -0.08
C PRO A 148 13.53 -10.89 0.52
N LYS A 149 13.61 -10.02 1.53
CA LYS A 149 12.42 -9.36 2.11
C LYS A 149 11.65 -8.51 1.08
N SER A 150 12.34 -7.99 0.07
CA SER A 150 11.75 -7.21 -1.03
C SER A 150 10.75 -8.03 -1.86
N VAL A 151 11.04 -9.31 -2.11
CA VAL A 151 10.14 -10.19 -2.87
C VAL A 151 8.76 -10.24 -2.25
N LEU A 152 8.66 -10.55 -0.95
CA LEU A 152 7.37 -10.56 -0.24
C LEU A 152 6.68 -9.21 -0.25
N VAL A 153 7.41 -8.12 0.02
CA VAL A 153 6.83 -6.78 0.07
C VAL A 153 6.18 -6.44 -1.28
N HIS A 154 6.88 -6.71 -2.37
CA HIS A 154 6.45 -6.31 -3.70
C HIS A 154 5.43 -7.27 -4.31
N SER A 155 5.52 -8.59 -4.08
CA SER A 155 4.47 -9.54 -4.43
C SER A 155 3.15 -9.24 -3.72
N LEU A 156 3.19 -8.93 -2.42
CA LEU A 156 1.98 -8.51 -1.69
C LEU A 156 1.45 -7.16 -2.16
N SER A 157 2.31 -6.24 -2.58
CA SER A 157 1.86 -4.95 -3.15
C SER A 157 1.02 -5.15 -4.42
N VAL A 158 1.37 -6.14 -5.25
CA VAL A 158 0.56 -6.53 -6.41
C VAL A 158 -0.78 -7.13 -5.97
N CYS A 159 -0.78 -8.02 -4.97
CA CYS A 159 -2.02 -8.62 -4.44
C CYS A 159 -2.95 -7.57 -3.81
N ILE A 160 -2.40 -6.63 -3.04
CA ILE A 160 -3.16 -5.49 -2.48
C ILE A 160 -3.75 -4.66 -3.62
N SER A 161 -2.96 -4.35 -4.65
CA SER A 161 -3.47 -3.61 -5.82
C SER A 161 -4.56 -4.40 -6.57
N LEU A 162 -4.52 -5.73 -6.58
CA LEU A 162 -5.59 -6.54 -7.18
C LEU A 162 -6.93 -6.44 -6.41
N LEU A 163 -6.86 -6.26 -5.09
CA LEU A 163 -8.01 -6.25 -4.20
C LEU A 163 -8.53 -4.85 -3.85
N ASP A 164 -7.76 -3.80 -4.12
CA ASP A 164 -8.09 -2.43 -3.73
C ASP A 164 -9.43 -1.94 -4.32
N PRO A 165 -10.46 -1.68 -3.48
CA PRO A 165 -11.75 -1.17 -3.93
C PRO A 165 -11.68 0.25 -4.51
N LYS A 166 -10.66 1.06 -4.15
CA LYS A 166 -10.46 2.41 -4.69
C LYS A 166 -10.18 2.38 -6.20
N ARG A 167 -9.75 1.24 -6.77
CA ARG A 167 -9.65 1.03 -8.22
C ARG A 167 -11.00 1.17 -8.92
N LEU A 168 -12.07 0.64 -8.33
CA LEU A 168 -13.41 0.71 -8.91
C LEU A 168 -13.95 2.15 -8.90
N ALA A 169 -13.69 2.89 -7.80
CA ALA A 169 -14.11 4.28 -7.67
C ALA A 169 -13.38 5.20 -8.67
N SER A 170 -12.07 5.01 -8.83
CA SER A 170 -11.24 5.77 -9.77
C SER A 170 -11.64 5.49 -11.22
N ALA A 171 -11.82 4.21 -11.57
CA ALA A 171 -12.28 3.80 -12.91
C ALA A 171 -13.68 4.38 -13.25
N SER A 172 -14.59 4.44 -12.26
CA SER A 172 -15.93 5.00 -12.45
C SER A 172 -15.90 6.51 -12.73
N TYR A 173 -15.06 7.27 -12.03
CA TYR A 173 -14.86 8.69 -12.28
C TYR A 173 -14.22 8.94 -13.67
N GLN A 174 -13.32 8.06 -14.10
CA GLN A 174 -12.64 8.15 -15.39
C GLN A 174 -13.56 7.83 -16.57
N ALA A 175 -14.37 6.77 -16.49
CA ALA A 175 -15.39 6.44 -17.49
C ALA A 175 -16.37 7.61 -17.72
N PHE A 176 -16.70 8.33 -16.64
CA PHE A 176 -17.53 9.54 -16.72
C PHE A 176 -16.82 10.71 -17.44
N ARG A 177 -15.49 10.83 -17.31
CA ARG A 177 -14.72 11.95 -17.88
C ARG A 177 -14.33 11.74 -19.34
N SER A 178 -14.07 10.50 -19.76
CA SER A 178 -13.55 10.22 -21.11
C SER A 178 -14.63 10.03 -22.17
N ASN A 179 -15.92 9.94 -21.83
CA ASN A 179 -17.01 9.54 -22.74
C ASN A 179 -16.73 8.20 -23.48
N VAL A 180 -15.75 7.43 -23.02
CA VAL A 180 -15.33 6.15 -23.57
C VAL A 180 -15.72 5.08 -22.55
N SER A 181 -16.52 4.12 -23.01
CA SER A 181 -16.78 2.86 -22.31
C SER A 181 -15.47 2.07 -22.23
N HIS A 182 -14.59 2.39 -21.28
CA HIS A 182 -13.57 1.43 -20.87
C HIS A 182 -14.31 0.17 -20.40
N GLY A 183 -13.96 -0.98 -20.98
CA GLY A 183 -14.59 -2.26 -20.65
C GLY A 183 -14.63 -2.49 -19.14
N ALA A 184 -15.61 -3.26 -18.68
CA ALA A 184 -15.83 -3.55 -17.26
C ALA A 184 -14.50 -3.86 -16.56
N LEU A 185 -14.19 -3.13 -15.48
CA LEU A 185 -12.96 -3.33 -14.72
C LEU A 185 -12.91 -4.78 -14.24
N VAL A 186 -11.82 -5.47 -14.57
CA VAL A 186 -11.64 -6.86 -14.15
C VAL A 186 -11.31 -6.90 -12.67
N THR A 187 -12.24 -7.44 -11.89
CA THR A 187 -12.07 -7.72 -10.46
C THR A 187 -11.44 -9.10 -10.28
N ALA A 188 -10.76 -9.32 -9.14
CA ALA A 188 -10.33 -10.67 -8.76
C ALA A 188 -11.56 -11.58 -8.64
N SER A 189 -11.46 -12.81 -9.16
CA SER A 189 -12.52 -13.80 -9.00
C SER A 189 -12.48 -14.41 -7.58
N PRO A 190 -13.58 -15.01 -7.10
CA PRO A 190 -13.59 -15.71 -5.82
C PRO A 190 -12.47 -16.75 -5.69
N GLU A 191 -12.20 -17.51 -6.75
CA GLU A 191 -11.15 -18.54 -6.78
C GLU A 191 -9.76 -17.93 -6.61
N THR A 192 -9.53 -16.72 -7.12
CA THR A 192 -8.28 -16.00 -6.93
C THR A 192 -8.11 -15.57 -5.48
N VAL A 193 -9.18 -15.10 -4.85
CA VAL A 193 -9.17 -14.74 -3.42
C VAL A 193 -8.93 -15.99 -2.57
N ASP A 194 -9.59 -17.10 -2.87
CA ASP A 194 -9.41 -18.37 -2.17
C ASP A 194 -7.94 -18.85 -2.25
N GLY A 195 -7.31 -18.74 -3.43
CA GLY A 195 -5.88 -19.04 -3.59
C GLY A 195 -4.96 -18.14 -2.76
N MET A 196 -5.34 -16.89 -2.50
CA MET A 196 -4.62 -16.02 -1.57
C MET A 196 -4.81 -16.46 -0.11
N LEU A 197 -6.02 -16.90 0.25
CA LEU A 197 -6.38 -17.36 1.60
C LEU A 197 -5.66 -18.68 1.96
N GLU A 198 -5.46 -19.59 1.01
CA GLU A 198 -4.65 -20.80 1.20
C GLU A 198 -3.22 -20.48 1.69
N SER A 199 -2.69 -19.32 1.29
CA SER A 199 -1.36 -18.85 1.67
C SER A 199 -1.33 -18.06 2.99
N LEU A 200 -2.49 -17.72 3.57
CA LEU A 200 -2.60 -16.85 4.74
C LEU A 200 -1.84 -17.41 5.95
N GLY A 201 -1.92 -18.71 6.21
CA GLY A 201 -1.27 -19.32 7.38
C GLY A 201 0.25 -19.18 7.33
N ASN A 202 0.83 -19.32 6.15
CA ASN A 202 2.26 -19.10 5.94
C ASN A 202 2.64 -17.62 6.13
N LEU A 203 1.79 -16.68 5.72
CA LEU A 203 2.00 -15.26 6.00
C LEU A 203 1.92 -14.93 7.48
N LEU A 204 0.95 -15.51 8.21
CA LEU A 204 0.79 -15.29 9.65
C LEU A 204 1.99 -15.82 10.44
N ASN A 205 2.57 -16.94 10.03
CA ASN A 205 3.82 -17.44 10.63
C ASN A 205 4.97 -16.43 10.50
N LEU A 206 5.00 -15.62 9.45
CA LEU A 206 6.00 -14.56 9.28
C LEU A 206 5.77 -13.34 10.17
N LEU A 207 4.57 -13.18 10.74
CA LEU A 207 4.28 -12.15 11.75
C LEU A 207 4.83 -12.52 13.14
N ASP A 208 5.27 -13.76 13.35
CA ASP A 208 5.97 -14.12 14.58
C ASP A 208 7.34 -13.42 14.62
N THR A 209 7.60 -12.80 15.77
CA THR A 209 8.79 -12.02 16.08
C THR A 209 9.68 -12.72 17.10
N SER A 210 9.23 -13.84 17.69
CA SER A 210 9.90 -14.55 18.77
C SER A 210 11.34 -14.98 18.44
N THR A 211 11.60 -15.33 17.17
CA THR A 211 12.88 -15.85 16.69
C THR A 211 13.79 -14.77 16.07
N ALA A 212 13.35 -13.52 15.98
CA ALA A 212 14.10 -12.48 15.29
C ALA A 212 15.03 -11.72 16.25
N GLU A 213 16.33 -11.74 15.96
CA GLU A 213 17.37 -11.11 16.79
C GLU A 213 17.82 -9.72 16.29
N ASN A 214 17.23 -9.23 15.20
CA ASN A 214 17.64 -7.95 14.60
C ASN A 214 17.40 -6.78 15.56
N VAL A 215 18.36 -5.86 15.63
CA VAL A 215 18.25 -4.65 16.46
C VAL A 215 18.22 -3.42 15.57
N LEU A 216 17.24 -2.54 15.75
CA LEU A 216 17.20 -1.23 15.10
C LEU A 216 17.38 -0.13 16.15
N PRO A 217 18.50 0.63 16.13
CA PRO A 217 18.65 1.78 17.00
C PRO A 217 17.67 2.89 16.59
N THR A 218 17.07 3.54 17.58
CA THR A 218 16.15 4.67 17.42
C THR A 218 16.63 5.84 18.27
N THR A 219 16.02 7.02 18.08
CA THR A 219 16.34 8.17 18.92
C THR A 219 16.00 7.92 20.39
N TYR A 220 14.99 7.12 20.71
CA TYR A 220 14.58 6.80 22.08
C TYR A 220 15.29 5.58 22.68
N GLY A 221 15.81 4.68 21.85
CA GLY A 221 16.43 3.45 22.34
C GLY A 221 16.69 2.49 21.21
N CYS A 222 16.12 1.30 21.28
CA CYS A 222 16.18 0.34 20.18
C CYS A 222 14.92 -0.51 20.08
N LEU A 223 14.69 -1.06 18.89
CA LEU A 223 13.66 -2.05 18.61
C LEU A 223 14.30 -3.43 18.46
N ARG A 224 13.80 -4.40 19.23
CA ARG A 224 14.31 -5.77 19.32
C ARG A 224 13.15 -6.79 19.39
N PRO A 225 12.74 -7.38 18.26
CA PRO A 225 13.09 -7.02 16.89
C PRO A 225 12.30 -5.81 16.37
N PRO A 226 12.75 -5.12 15.30
CA PRO A 226 11.88 -4.26 14.53
C PRO A 226 10.84 -5.10 13.76
N LEU A 227 9.60 -4.61 13.68
CA LEU A 227 8.54 -5.25 12.87
C LEU A 227 9.00 -5.43 11.41
N GLY A 228 9.50 -4.35 10.81
CA GLY A 228 10.01 -4.31 9.44
C GLY A 228 8.92 -4.21 8.37
N LYS A 229 9.30 -3.69 7.18
CA LYS A 229 8.38 -3.42 6.06
C LYS A 229 7.59 -4.66 5.60
N HIS A 230 8.26 -5.81 5.53
CA HIS A 230 7.64 -7.08 5.12
C HIS A 230 6.48 -7.53 6.02
N ARG A 231 6.59 -7.42 7.35
CA ARG A 231 5.50 -7.76 8.27
C ARG A 231 4.39 -6.71 8.24
N LEU A 232 4.75 -5.43 8.16
CA LEU A 232 3.78 -4.35 7.98
C LEU A 232 2.92 -4.58 6.73
N LYS A 233 3.56 -4.99 5.62
CA LYS A 233 2.87 -5.29 4.36
C LYS A 233 1.92 -6.49 4.45
N ILE A 234 2.20 -7.46 5.33
CA ILE A 234 1.25 -8.56 5.63
C ILE A 234 0.01 -8.02 6.36
N VAL A 235 0.19 -7.13 7.34
CA VAL A 235 -0.95 -6.51 8.05
C VAL A 235 -1.79 -5.63 7.12
N GLU A 236 -1.15 -4.87 6.22
CA GLU A 236 -1.82 -4.13 5.16
C GLU A 236 -2.63 -5.06 4.23
N PHE A 237 -2.05 -6.20 3.84
CA PHE A 237 -2.75 -7.21 3.03
C PHE A 237 -3.98 -7.78 3.75
N ILE A 238 -3.88 -8.09 5.05
CA ILE A 238 -5.02 -8.51 5.88
C ILE A 238 -6.10 -7.44 5.90
N SER A 239 -5.71 -6.16 6.09
CA SER A 239 -6.65 -5.04 6.05
C SER A 239 -7.42 -4.98 4.74
N VAL A 240 -6.75 -5.19 3.60
CA VAL A 240 -7.37 -5.12 2.28
C VAL A 240 -8.26 -6.34 2.03
N LEU A 241 -7.87 -7.54 2.47
CA LEU A 241 -8.72 -8.74 2.38
C LEU A 241 -10.08 -8.55 3.07
N LEU A 242 -10.13 -7.86 4.21
CA LEU A 242 -11.39 -7.52 4.88
C LEU A 242 -12.28 -6.60 4.04
N THR A 243 -11.69 -5.67 3.28
CA THR A 243 -12.46 -4.75 2.43
C THR A 243 -13.11 -5.43 1.22
N VAL A 244 -12.67 -6.64 0.85
CA VAL A 244 -13.30 -7.44 -0.21
C VAL A 244 -14.72 -7.85 0.18
N GLY A 245 -15.00 -8.03 1.47
CA GLY A 245 -16.32 -8.40 1.99
C GLY A 245 -16.79 -9.81 1.59
N SER A 246 -15.85 -10.71 1.27
CA SER A 246 -16.16 -12.12 0.95
C SER A 246 -16.46 -12.92 2.21
N GLU A 247 -17.47 -13.79 2.14
CA GLU A 247 -17.82 -14.68 3.25
C GLU A 247 -16.63 -15.55 3.68
N THR A 248 -16.00 -16.19 2.70
CA THR A 248 -14.86 -17.08 2.89
C THR A 248 -13.66 -16.35 3.50
N ALA A 249 -13.37 -15.13 3.05
CA ALA A 249 -12.23 -14.35 3.53
C ALA A 249 -12.36 -13.98 5.01
N GLU A 250 -13.51 -13.43 5.43
CA GLU A 250 -13.66 -13.04 6.84
C GLU A 250 -13.70 -14.28 7.77
N GLN A 251 -14.29 -15.41 7.34
CA GLN A 251 -14.25 -16.66 8.11
C GLN A 251 -12.83 -17.17 8.30
N GLU A 252 -12.01 -17.13 7.25
CA GLU A 252 -10.64 -17.61 7.32
C GLU A 252 -9.75 -16.69 8.17
N LEU A 253 -10.00 -15.38 8.13
CA LEU A 253 -9.31 -14.41 8.97
C LEU A 253 -9.62 -14.61 10.47
N ILE A 254 -10.86 -15.00 10.79
CA ILE A 254 -11.25 -15.41 12.15
C ILE A 254 -10.58 -16.74 12.52
N SER A 255 -10.73 -17.77 11.68
CA SER A 255 -10.28 -19.14 11.96
C SER A 255 -8.77 -19.21 12.21
N GLN A 256 -7.98 -18.44 11.46
CA GLN A 256 -6.53 -18.37 11.61
C GLN A 256 -6.06 -17.31 12.63
N SER A 257 -6.97 -16.65 13.36
CA SER A 257 -6.64 -15.59 14.34
C SER A 257 -5.83 -14.42 13.76
N ALA A 258 -6.02 -14.11 12.47
CA ALA A 258 -5.30 -13.05 11.76
C ALA A 258 -5.60 -11.66 12.35
N ILE A 259 -6.87 -11.43 12.68
CA ILE A 259 -7.36 -10.18 13.27
C ILE A 259 -6.74 -10.01 14.67
N LYS A 260 -6.82 -11.05 15.50
CA LYS A 260 -6.23 -11.05 16.84
C LYS A 260 -4.73 -10.78 16.80
N ARG A 261 -3.97 -11.47 15.94
CA ARG A 261 -2.52 -11.24 15.82
C ARG A 261 -2.19 -9.80 15.39
N SER A 262 -2.97 -9.22 14.48
CA SER A 262 -2.81 -7.83 14.06
C SER A 262 -3.05 -6.85 15.20
N ILE A 263 -4.08 -7.10 16.03
CA ILE A 263 -4.37 -6.31 17.24
C ILE A 263 -3.27 -6.49 18.30
N ASP A 264 -2.74 -7.70 18.49
CA ASP A 264 -1.62 -7.93 19.42
C ASP A 264 -0.39 -7.10 19.00
N LEU A 265 -0.05 -7.12 17.71
CA LEU A 265 1.06 -6.31 17.17
C LEU A 265 0.86 -4.80 17.42
N PHE A 266 -0.38 -4.29 17.35
CA PHE A 266 -0.69 -2.88 17.63
C PHE A 266 -0.27 -2.45 19.05
N PHE A 267 -0.44 -3.33 20.04
CA PHE A 267 -0.04 -3.04 21.42
C PHE A 267 1.44 -3.39 21.68
N GLU A 268 2.00 -4.38 20.96
CA GLU A 268 3.44 -4.72 21.03
C GLU A 268 4.34 -3.60 20.46
N TYR A 269 3.90 -2.88 19.41
CA TYR A 269 4.68 -1.86 18.71
C TYR A 269 4.11 -0.45 18.87
N PRO A 270 4.14 0.13 20.08
CA PRO A 270 3.42 1.36 20.44
C PRO A 270 3.85 2.64 19.70
N TYR A 271 4.92 2.60 18.91
CA TYR A 271 5.44 3.75 18.15
C TYR A 271 5.42 3.53 16.63
N ASN A 272 4.64 2.57 16.14
CA ASN A 272 4.54 2.30 14.70
C ASN A 272 3.21 2.80 14.11
N ASN A 273 3.19 4.07 13.71
CA ASN A 273 1.97 4.72 13.17
C ASN A 273 1.41 4.02 11.93
N PHE A 274 2.26 3.49 11.04
CA PHE A 274 1.79 2.76 9.86
C PHE A 274 1.06 1.47 10.26
N LEU A 275 1.61 0.72 11.22
CA LEU A 275 0.93 -0.46 11.76
C LEU A 275 -0.40 -0.07 12.38
N HIS A 276 -0.41 0.98 13.20
CA HIS A 276 -1.63 1.41 13.88
C HIS A 276 -2.72 1.84 12.90
N HIS A 277 -2.36 2.50 11.80
CA HIS A 277 -3.31 2.86 10.74
C HIS A 277 -3.95 1.62 10.13
N HIS A 278 -3.16 0.61 9.73
CA HIS A 278 -3.73 -0.61 9.16
C HIS A 278 -4.58 -1.40 10.15
N VAL A 279 -4.16 -1.49 11.42
CA VAL A 279 -4.94 -2.20 12.45
C VAL A 279 -6.22 -1.44 12.83
N GLU A 280 -6.18 -0.11 12.87
CA GLU A 280 -7.39 0.71 13.01
C GLU A 280 -8.37 0.41 11.86
N ASN A 281 -7.90 0.38 10.61
CA ASN A 281 -8.73 0.02 9.46
C ASN A 281 -9.29 -1.40 9.56
N ILE A 282 -8.50 -2.38 10.03
CA ILE A 282 -8.96 -3.75 10.31
C ILE A 282 -10.12 -3.74 11.30
N ILE A 283 -9.92 -3.10 12.46
CA ILE A 283 -10.93 -3.04 13.53
C ILE A 283 -12.20 -2.36 13.02
N VAL A 284 -12.06 -1.20 12.38
CA VAL A 284 -13.20 -0.44 11.83
C VAL A 284 -13.96 -1.29 10.81
N SER A 285 -13.26 -1.93 9.87
CA SER A 285 -13.89 -2.79 8.85
C SER A 285 -14.67 -3.94 9.47
N CYS A 286 -14.14 -4.55 10.53
CA CYS A 286 -14.86 -5.60 11.25
C CYS A 286 -16.10 -5.10 11.98
N LEU A 287 -16.03 -3.92 12.60
CA LEU A 287 -17.14 -3.36 13.37
C LEU A 287 -18.25 -2.77 12.48
N GLU A 288 -17.89 -2.24 11.31
CA GLU A 288 -18.85 -1.76 10.30
C GLU A 288 -19.41 -2.90 9.42
N GLY A 289 -18.81 -4.08 9.50
CA GLY A 289 -19.24 -5.27 8.78
C GLY A 289 -20.68 -5.67 9.10
N LYS A 290 -21.36 -6.26 8.12
CA LYS A 290 -22.74 -6.75 8.28
C LYS A 290 -22.84 -8.01 9.15
N ARG A 291 -21.71 -8.70 9.36
CA ARG A 291 -21.66 -9.99 10.04
C ARG A 291 -21.37 -9.82 11.53
N THR A 292 -22.28 -10.32 12.35
CA THR A 292 -22.15 -10.31 13.81
C THR A 292 -20.93 -11.09 14.29
N GLU A 293 -20.51 -12.13 13.57
CA GLU A 293 -19.37 -12.97 13.96
C GLU A 293 -18.04 -12.19 14.00
N LEU A 294 -17.80 -11.28 13.06
CA LEU A 294 -16.61 -10.41 13.11
C LEU A 294 -16.65 -9.46 14.30
N VAL A 295 -17.82 -8.88 14.58
CA VAL A 295 -18.04 -7.99 15.71
C VAL A 295 -17.78 -8.74 17.01
N GLU A 296 -18.34 -9.93 17.17
CA GLU A 296 -18.14 -10.78 18.33
C GLU A 296 -16.68 -11.24 18.47
N HIS A 297 -16.01 -11.58 17.38
CA HIS A 297 -14.59 -11.95 17.40
C HIS A 297 -13.71 -10.79 17.89
N VAL A 298 -13.93 -9.57 17.38
CA VAL A 298 -13.18 -8.37 17.80
C VAL A 298 -13.46 -8.00 19.25
N LEU A 299 -14.71 -8.10 19.70
CA LEU A 299 -15.09 -7.74 21.07
C LEU A 299 -14.68 -8.79 22.10
N ASN A 300 -14.89 -10.08 21.81
CA ASN A 300 -14.75 -11.16 22.78
C ASN A 300 -13.39 -11.86 22.68
N GLU A 301 -12.99 -12.33 21.50
CA GLU A 301 -11.76 -13.13 21.34
C GLU A 301 -10.49 -12.28 21.25
N CYS A 302 -10.60 -11.10 20.61
CA CYS A 302 -9.52 -10.12 20.54
C CYS A 302 -9.47 -9.21 21.76
N ASP A 303 -10.56 -9.11 22.53
CA ASP A 303 -10.71 -8.26 23.73
C ASP A 303 -10.19 -6.83 23.52
N ILE A 304 -10.64 -6.17 22.45
CA ILE A 304 -10.16 -4.83 22.11
C ILE A 304 -10.44 -3.82 23.23
N VAL A 305 -11.58 -3.94 23.91
CA VAL A 305 -12.00 -3.10 25.04
C VAL A 305 -11.05 -3.29 26.21
N GLY A 306 -10.80 -4.54 26.63
CA GLY A 306 -9.87 -4.84 27.71
C GLY A 306 -8.44 -4.41 27.40
N LYS A 307 -7.98 -4.60 26.16
CA LYS A 307 -6.65 -4.15 25.72
C LYS A 307 -6.49 -2.63 25.75
N ILE A 308 -7.51 -1.87 25.35
CA ILE A 308 -7.49 -0.39 25.44
C ILE A 308 -7.37 0.05 26.89
N LEU A 309 -8.19 -0.53 27.79
CA LEU A 309 -8.17 -0.22 29.22
C LEU A 309 -6.82 -0.58 29.86
N ALA A 310 -6.27 -1.75 29.54
CA ALA A 310 -4.97 -2.20 30.03
C ALA A 310 -3.83 -1.28 29.55
N ALA A 311 -3.86 -0.86 28.28
CA ALA A 311 -2.87 0.04 27.72
C ALA A 311 -2.93 1.45 28.32
N ASP A 312 -4.13 1.95 28.64
CA ASP A 312 -4.28 3.27 29.27
C ASP A 312 -3.76 3.32 30.71
N LYS A 313 -3.92 2.23 31.47
CA LYS A 313 -3.32 2.06 32.81
C LYS A 313 -1.78 2.10 32.76
N LEU A 314 -1.19 1.63 31.66
CA LEU A 314 0.24 1.73 31.38
C LEU A 314 0.56 3.17 30.91
N SER A 315 0.47 4.13 31.84
CA SER A 315 0.69 5.57 31.58
C SER A 315 2.02 5.93 30.88
N SER A 316 2.99 5.03 30.88
CA SER A 316 4.24 5.12 30.13
C SER A 316 4.81 3.72 29.89
N LEU A 317 5.72 3.55 28.92
CA LEU A 317 6.41 2.27 28.75
C LEU A 317 7.17 1.93 30.04
N SER A 318 6.76 0.85 30.71
CA SER A 318 7.49 0.38 31.89
C SER A 318 8.91 0.01 31.48
N THR A 319 9.90 0.37 32.30
CA THR A 319 11.30 -0.07 32.12
C THR A 319 11.48 -1.59 32.19
N GLU A 320 10.45 -2.31 32.64
CA GLU A 320 10.39 -3.78 32.74
C GLU A 320 9.53 -4.42 31.64
N SER A 321 9.06 -3.66 30.65
CA SER A 321 8.28 -4.19 29.54
C SER A 321 9.15 -5.13 28.68
N ASN A 322 8.76 -6.40 28.60
CA ASN A 322 9.30 -7.39 27.65
C ASN A 322 8.92 -7.09 26.17
N GLY A 323 8.37 -5.91 25.89
CA GLY A 323 7.99 -5.50 24.55
C GLY A 323 9.20 -5.19 23.65
N PRO A 324 9.01 -5.18 22.32
CA PRO A 324 10.06 -4.90 21.35
C PRO A 324 10.78 -3.56 21.51
N THR A 325 10.16 -2.56 22.16
CA THR A 325 10.77 -1.23 22.33
C THR A 325 11.50 -1.14 23.67
N VAL A 326 12.82 -0.97 23.60
CA VAL A 326 13.69 -0.86 24.78
C VAL A 326 14.26 0.56 24.86
N PRO A 327 14.07 1.30 25.96
CA PRO A 327 14.64 2.63 26.14
C PRO A 327 16.17 2.59 26.33
N SER A 328 16.87 3.65 25.89
CA SER A 328 18.28 3.84 26.24
C SER A 328 18.47 4.18 27.72
N GLU A 329 19.63 3.84 28.29
CA GLU A 329 20.01 4.22 29.65
C GLU A 329 19.83 5.73 29.90
N GLY A 330 19.19 6.08 31.03
CA GLY A 330 18.95 7.46 31.43
C GLY A 330 17.78 8.16 30.75
N LYS A 331 17.05 7.51 29.82
CA LYS A 331 15.84 8.08 29.23
C LYS A 331 14.61 7.82 30.10
N THR A 332 13.82 8.87 30.33
CA THR A 332 12.55 8.78 31.05
C THR A 332 11.50 8.07 30.21
N PRO A 333 10.62 7.27 30.81
CA PRO A 333 9.59 6.55 30.08
C PRO A 333 8.63 7.54 29.39
N SER A 334 8.57 7.47 28.06
CA SER A 334 7.65 8.29 27.26
C SER A 334 6.23 7.73 27.30
N LYS A 335 5.25 8.60 27.05
CA LYS A 335 3.87 8.18 26.77
C LYS A 335 3.84 7.18 25.61
N ILE A 336 2.88 6.28 25.63
CA ILE A 336 2.65 5.31 24.55
C ILE A 336 2.20 6.07 23.29
N GLY A 337 2.73 5.73 22.11
CA GLY A 337 2.48 6.47 20.87
C GLY A 337 1.18 6.10 20.15
N ASN A 338 0.56 4.97 20.48
CA ASN A 338 -0.67 4.47 19.86
C ASN A 338 -1.97 5.07 20.45
N VAL A 339 -1.85 5.95 21.45
CA VAL A 339 -2.99 6.53 22.19
C VAL A 339 -3.96 7.29 21.30
N GLY A 340 -3.49 7.99 20.26
CA GLY A 340 -4.36 8.68 19.31
C GLY A 340 -5.25 7.71 18.53
N HIS A 341 -4.67 6.61 18.05
CA HIS A 341 -5.41 5.54 17.38
C HIS A 341 -6.38 4.83 18.34
N MET A 342 -5.96 4.55 19.58
CA MET A 342 -6.86 3.99 20.61
C MET A 342 -8.09 4.88 20.84
N THR A 343 -7.89 6.20 20.83
CA THR A 343 -8.96 7.19 21.02
C THR A 343 -9.92 7.19 19.83
N ARG A 344 -9.39 7.14 18.59
CA ARG A 344 -10.22 6.97 17.38
C ARG A 344 -11.03 5.67 17.41
N ILE A 345 -10.41 4.55 17.76
CA ILE A 345 -11.06 3.24 17.88
C ILE A 345 -12.16 3.27 18.95
N ALA A 346 -11.87 3.83 20.13
CA ALA A 346 -12.84 3.96 21.22
C ALA A 346 -14.05 4.81 20.82
N ASN A 347 -13.82 5.96 20.18
CA ASN A 347 -14.89 6.80 19.66
C ASN A 347 -15.72 6.07 18.60
N LYS A 348 -15.08 5.27 17.74
CA LYS A 348 -15.77 4.47 16.73
C LYS A 348 -16.64 3.38 17.36
N LEU A 349 -16.14 2.67 18.37
CA LEU A 349 -16.91 1.68 19.14
C LEU A 349 -18.18 2.30 19.74
N ILE A 350 -18.07 3.49 20.34
CA ILE A 350 -19.22 4.21 20.90
C ILE A 350 -20.20 4.63 19.79
N GLN A 351 -19.68 5.16 18.68
CA GLN A 351 -20.50 5.55 17.54
C GLN A 351 -21.33 4.36 17.02
N LEU A 352 -20.69 3.21 16.81
CA LEU A 352 -21.34 2.00 16.29
C LEU A 352 -22.22 1.31 17.34
N GLY A 353 -21.91 1.46 18.63
CA GLY A 353 -22.78 1.03 19.73
C GLY A 353 -24.15 1.71 19.74
N ASN A 354 -24.31 2.87 19.10
CA ASN A 354 -25.63 3.52 18.98
C ASN A 354 -26.54 2.84 17.95
N SER A 355 -25.98 2.08 17.01
CA SER A 355 -26.72 1.40 15.93
C SER A 355 -26.67 -0.13 16.03
N ASN A 356 -25.72 -0.70 16.78
CA ASN A 356 -25.51 -2.14 16.94
C ASN A 356 -25.67 -2.56 18.41
N SER A 357 -26.71 -3.35 18.71
CA SER A 357 -27.04 -3.79 20.07
C SER A 357 -26.00 -4.70 20.70
N THR A 358 -25.29 -5.50 19.90
CA THR A 358 -24.22 -6.40 20.37
C THR A 358 -23.06 -5.57 20.92
N ILE A 359 -22.62 -4.56 20.16
CA ILE A 359 -21.58 -3.62 20.61
C ILE A 359 -22.06 -2.88 21.86
N GLN A 360 -23.30 -2.34 21.83
CA GLN A 360 -23.84 -1.59 22.95
C GLN A 360 -23.85 -2.40 24.26
N THR A 361 -24.32 -3.64 24.19
CA THR A 361 -24.44 -4.53 25.35
C THR A 361 -23.06 -4.90 25.89
N HIS A 362 -22.09 -5.16 25.01
CA HIS A 362 -20.72 -5.45 25.41
C HIS A 362 -20.08 -4.26 26.14
N LEU A 363 -20.23 -3.04 25.60
CA LEU A 363 -19.66 -1.83 26.20
C LEU A 363 -20.34 -1.47 27.55
N GLN A 364 -21.67 -1.59 27.64
CA GLN A 364 -22.42 -1.31 28.87
C GLN A 364 -22.23 -2.40 29.95
N GLY A 365 -21.94 -3.63 29.53
CA GLY A 365 -21.63 -4.74 30.42
C GLY A 365 -20.28 -4.61 31.13
N ASN A 366 -19.39 -3.75 30.64
CA ASN A 366 -18.07 -3.50 31.23
C ASN A 366 -18.08 -2.20 32.03
N SER A 367 -18.21 -2.29 33.36
CA SER A 367 -18.25 -1.11 34.24
C SER A 367 -16.97 -0.27 34.17
N GLU A 368 -15.82 -0.91 33.98
CA GLU A 368 -14.53 -0.22 33.86
C GLU A 368 -14.48 0.61 32.57
N TRP A 369 -15.04 0.09 31.47
CA TRP A 369 -15.18 0.83 30.23
C TRP A 369 -16.06 2.06 30.39
N VAL A 370 -17.20 1.93 31.08
CA VAL A 370 -18.14 3.05 31.29
C VAL A 370 -17.50 4.18 32.12
N GLU A 371 -16.75 3.82 33.16
CA GLU A 371 -15.98 4.77 33.98
C GLU A 371 -14.89 5.44 33.13
N TRP A 372 -14.08 4.65 32.42
CA TRP A 372 -13.01 5.16 31.55
C TRP A 372 -13.54 6.07 30.43
N GLN A 373 -14.67 5.72 29.82
CA GLN A 373 -15.32 6.54 28.80
C GLN A 373 -15.69 7.92 29.37
N THR A 374 -16.29 7.95 30.55
CA THR A 374 -16.77 9.18 31.19
C THR A 374 -15.61 10.06 31.66
N ASP A 375 -14.62 9.43 32.30
CA ASP A 375 -13.56 10.16 32.98
C ASP A 375 -12.35 10.42 32.11
N VAL A 376 -11.96 9.51 31.20
CA VAL A 376 -10.73 9.64 30.41
C VAL A 376 -11.03 10.05 28.97
N LEU A 377 -11.90 9.31 28.28
CA LEU A 377 -12.14 9.53 26.86
C LEU A 377 -12.77 10.89 26.57
N VAL A 378 -13.78 11.30 27.34
CA VAL A 378 -14.42 12.63 27.19
C VAL A 378 -13.40 13.75 27.36
N ARG A 379 -12.60 13.75 28.43
CA ARG A 379 -11.54 14.74 28.65
C ARG A 379 -10.52 14.74 27.52
N ARG A 380 -10.14 13.57 27.00
CA ARG A 380 -9.19 13.47 25.89
C ARG A 380 -9.77 14.07 24.61
N ASN A 381 -11.02 13.76 24.28
CA ASN A 381 -11.73 14.33 23.13
C ASN A 381 -11.84 15.86 23.22
N GLU A 382 -12.05 16.42 24.43
CA GLU A 382 -12.07 17.87 24.63
C GLU A 382 -10.73 18.54 24.30
N VAL A 383 -9.61 17.91 24.70
CA VAL A 383 -8.25 18.41 24.42
C VAL A 383 -7.88 18.23 22.95
N GLU A 384 -8.25 17.12 22.34
CA GLU A 384 -7.94 16.80 20.93
C GLU A 384 -8.85 17.52 19.93
N ASN A 385 -9.94 18.14 20.40
CA ASN A 385 -10.84 18.92 19.55
C ASN A 385 -10.18 20.23 19.08
N VAL A 386 -9.67 20.21 17.85
CA VAL A 386 -8.99 21.33 17.20
C VAL A 386 -9.87 22.60 17.11
N TYR A 387 -11.19 22.46 17.09
CA TYR A 387 -12.11 23.62 17.07
C TYR A 387 -12.13 24.38 18.40
N HIS A 388 -11.67 23.77 19.50
CA HIS A 388 -11.55 24.39 20.81
C HIS A 388 -10.15 24.95 21.08
N TRP A 389 -9.20 24.79 20.16
CA TRP A 389 -7.85 25.30 20.35
C TRP A 389 -7.83 26.83 20.24
N ALA A 390 -7.28 27.50 21.26
CA ALA A 390 -7.20 28.96 21.31
C ALA A 390 -6.41 29.58 20.14
N CYS A 391 -5.49 28.82 19.54
CA CYS A 391 -4.73 29.22 18.36
C CYS A 391 -5.46 28.96 17.03
N GLY A 392 -6.66 28.38 17.06
CA GLY A 392 -7.40 27.91 15.88
C GLY A 392 -6.73 26.71 15.19
N ARG A 393 -7.42 26.12 14.20
CA ARG A 393 -6.81 25.11 13.33
C ARG A 393 -5.67 25.76 12.55
N PRO A 394 -4.44 25.20 12.56
CA PRO A 394 -3.40 25.63 11.62
C PRO A 394 -3.98 25.59 10.23
N THR A 395 -4.14 26.75 9.60
CA THR A 395 -4.71 26.82 8.26
C THR A 395 -3.68 26.26 7.30
N SER A 396 -3.80 24.98 6.93
CA SER A 396 -3.19 24.52 5.70
C SER A 396 -3.83 25.35 4.58
N LEU A 397 -3.07 26.30 4.05
CA LEU A 397 -3.46 27.03 2.84
C LEU A 397 -3.71 25.97 1.76
N HIS A 398 -4.99 25.68 1.51
CA HIS A 398 -5.58 24.70 0.57
C HIS A 398 -6.11 23.40 1.19
N ASP A 399 -7.06 23.50 2.12
CA ASP A 399 -7.90 22.37 2.50
C ASP A 399 -9.12 22.25 1.55
N ARG A 400 -9.00 21.43 0.50
CA ARG A 400 -10.16 20.74 -0.09
C ARG A 400 -10.23 19.37 0.60
N GLY A 401 -10.85 19.32 1.78
CA GLY A 401 -11.38 18.11 2.43
C GLY A 401 -10.57 16.83 2.26
N ARG A 402 -9.25 16.89 2.39
CA ARG A 402 -8.37 15.72 2.31
C ARG A 402 -7.76 15.52 3.69
N ASP A 403 -8.15 14.42 4.34
CA ASP A 403 -7.44 13.93 5.51
C ASP A 403 -5.99 13.67 5.11
N SER A 404 -5.05 14.30 5.83
CA SER A 404 -3.61 14.20 5.58
C SER A 404 -3.05 12.78 5.71
N ASP A 405 -3.84 11.86 6.26
CA ASP A 405 -3.49 10.45 6.44
C ASP A 405 -3.91 9.57 5.23
N ASP A 406 -4.65 10.11 4.26
CA ASP A 406 -5.17 9.39 3.09
C ASP A 406 -4.31 9.59 1.82
N ASP A 407 -3.17 10.28 1.95
CA ASP A 407 -2.21 10.50 0.86
C ASP A 407 -1.35 9.25 0.65
N ASP A 408 -1.88 8.31 -0.14
CA ASP A 408 -1.04 7.46 -0.97
C ASP A 408 -0.24 8.37 -1.92
N PHE A 409 1.06 8.15 -1.98
CA PHE A 409 2.06 8.83 -2.82
C PHE A 409 1.76 8.77 -4.32
N ARG A 410 0.70 9.42 -4.79
CA ARG A 410 0.40 9.52 -6.22
C ARG A 410 -0.15 10.90 -6.57
N ASP A 411 0.36 11.40 -7.68
CA ASP A 411 -0.16 12.50 -8.49
C ASP A 411 0.38 13.92 -8.20
N ARG A 412 1.69 14.06 -7.99
CA ARG A 412 2.37 15.37 -8.07
C ARG A 412 3.67 15.43 -8.88
N ASP A 413 3.97 14.41 -9.66
CA ASP A 413 5.06 14.51 -10.64
C ASP A 413 4.45 14.73 -12.02
N TYR A 414 4.86 15.82 -12.67
CA TYR A 414 4.50 16.24 -14.04
C TYR A 414 3.36 17.26 -14.25
N ASP A 415 3.13 18.19 -13.33
CA ASP A 415 2.60 19.50 -13.75
C ASP A 415 3.75 20.46 -14.08
N VAL A 416 4.14 20.48 -15.36
CA VAL A 416 5.17 21.39 -15.90
C VAL A 416 4.79 22.86 -15.69
N ALA A 417 3.49 23.18 -15.58
CA ALA A 417 3.03 24.53 -15.25
C ALA A 417 3.23 24.87 -13.76
N ALA A 418 3.13 23.88 -12.87
CA ALA A 418 3.44 24.06 -11.45
C ALA A 418 4.96 24.24 -11.19
N LEU A 419 5.82 23.58 -11.97
CA LEU A 419 7.27 23.77 -11.90
C LEU A 419 7.66 25.19 -12.37
N ALA A 420 7.03 25.69 -13.44
CA ALA A 420 7.24 27.05 -13.93
C ALA A 420 6.74 28.13 -12.93
N ASN A 421 5.63 27.86 -12.23
CA ASN A 421 5.13 28.75 -11.18
C ASN A 421 5.97 28.73 -9.90
N ASN A 422 6.59 27.60 -9.55
CA ASN A 422 7.52 27.54 -8.41
C ASN A 422 8.83 28.28 -8.70
N LEU A 423 9.33 28.21 -9.94
CA LEU A 423 10.48 29.02 -10.37
C LEU A 423 10.17 30.52 -10.30
N SER A 424 8.97 30.97 -10.69
CA SER A 424 8.59 32.39 -10.60
C SER A 424 8.39 32.88 -9.15
N GLN A 425 8.03 31.98 -8.22
CA GLN A 425 7.97 32.30 -6.79
C GLN A 425 9.36 32.35 -6.13
N ALA A 426 10.31 31.52 -6.56
CA ALA A 426 11.69 31.58 -6.06
C ALA A 426 12.37 32.93 -6.33
N PHE A 427 12.04 33.59 -7.46
CA PHE A 427 12.51 34.94 -7.77
C PHE A 427 11.83 36.05 -6.96
N ARG A 428 10.66 35.80 -6.34
CA ARG A 428 9.97 36.80 -5.49
C ARG A 428 10.50 36.86 -4.07
N TYR A 429 11.20 35.83 -3.60
CA TYR A 429 11.70 35.76 -2.22
C TYR A 429 13.18 36.11 -2.05
N GLY A 430 13.85 36.63 -3.09
CA GLY A 430 15.20 37.19 -2.95
C GLY A 430 16.25 36.20 -2.42
N ILE A 431 16.06 34.89 -2.63
CA ILE A 431 16.97 33.84 -2.13
C ILE A 431 18.27 33.76 -2.95
N TYR A 432 18.34 34.43 -4.10
CA TYR A 432 19.58 34.69 -4.83
C TYR A 432 19.74 36.19 -5.02
N SER A 433 20.54 36.81 -4.14
CA SER A 433 21.14 38.12 -4.39
C SER A 433 22.01 38.00 -5.64
N ASN A 434 21.72 38.79 -6.66
CA ASN A 434 22.46 38.81 -7.91
C ASN A 434 23.63 39.81 -7.84
N ASP A 435 24.29 39.87 -6.68
CA ASP A 435 25.44 40.74 -6.42
C ASP A 435 26.59 39.85 -5.97
N ASP A 436 27.37 39.36 -6.94
CA ASP A 436 28.82 39.07 -6.85
C ASP A 436 29.26 38.39 -8.17
N ILE A 437 29.21 39.16 -9.27
CA ILE A 437 30.04 38.94 -10.45
C ILE A 437 30.54 40.31 -10.91
N GLU A 438 31.68 40.72 -10.38
CA GLU A 438 32.72 41.44 -11.13
C GLU A 438 33.94 40.52 -11.28
#